data_AF-A0A1A8PX64-F1
#
_entry.id   AF-A0A1A8PX64-F1
#
_cell.length_a   1.000
_cell.length_b   1.000
_cell.length_c   1.000
_cell.angle_alpha   90.00
_cell.angle_beta   90.00
_cell.angle_gamma   90.00
#
_symmetry.space_group_name_H-M   'P 1'
#
loop_
_entity.id
_entity.type
_entity.pdbx_description
1 polymer ?
#
loop_
_entity_poly.entity_id
_entity_poly.type
_entity_poly.pdbx_seq_one_letter_code
_entity_poly.pdbx_strand_id
1 'polypeptide(L)'
;GKVWYIPHQGVYHPRKPGKIRVVFDCSARYEGTSLNDHLLTGPDLTNSLTAVLCRFRKYPIAVMCDVEKMFHRFHVSEDDR
;
A
#
# COMPACT_ATOMS: atom_id res chain seq x y z
N GLY A 1 24.41 -7.75 -9.52
CA GLY A 1 23.46 -8.74 -9.01
C GLY A 1 22.38 -9.00 -10.06
N LYS A 2 21.50 -9.98 -9.85
CA LYS A 2 20.29 -10.15 -10.67
C LYS A 2 19.40 -8.92 -10.48
N VAL A 3 18.99 -8.27 -11.56
CA VAL A 3 18.12 -7.09 -11.53
C VAL A 3 16.72 -7.51 -11.96
N TRP A 4 15.71 -7.10 -11.21
CA TRP A 4 14.29 -7.27 -11.56
C TRP A 4 13.70 -5.92 -11.93
N TYR A 5 12.86 -5.91 -12.97
CA TYR A 5 12.15 -4.71 -13.40
C TYR A 5 10.64 -4.92 -13.19
N ILE A 6 9.99 -3.91 -12.60
CA ILE A 6 8.54 -3.92 -12.39
C ILE A 6 7.91 -2.94 -13.39
N PRO A 7 6.98 -3.39 -14.24
CA PRO A 7 6.28 -2.48 -15.13
C PRO A 7 5.45 -1.47 -14.31
N HIS A 8 5.39 -0.24 -14.81
CA HIS A 8 4.66 0.84 -14.17
C HIS A 8 3.84 1.65 -15.19
N GLN A 9 2.77 2.26 -14.73
CA GLN A 9 1.93 3.14 -15.54
C GLN A 9 1.43 4.36 -14.75
N GLY A 10 1.30 5.48 -15.44
CA GLY A 10 0.74 6.72 -14.88
C GLY A 10 -0.78 6.75 -14.99
N VAL A 11 -1.46 6.82 -13.85
CA VAL A 11 -2.92 6.93 -13.76
C VAL A 11 -3.33 8.35 -13.42
N TYR A 12 -4.29 8.88 -14.18
CA TYR A 12 -4.82 10.23 -14.05
C TYR A 12 -6.25 10.16 -13.52
N HIS A 13 -6.60 11.05 -12.59
CA HIS A 13 -7.94 11.11 -12.02
C HIS A 13 -8.65 12.40 -12.47
N PRO A 14 -9.83 12.35 -13.11
CA PRO A 14 -10.51 13.55 -13.64
C PRO A 14 -10.76 14.63 -12.59
N ARG A 15 -11.08 14.24 -11.34
CA ARG A 15 -11.28 15.18 -10.23
C ARG A 15 -9.99 15.71 -9.57
N LYS A 16 -8.80 15.32 -10.06
CA LYS A 16 -7.49 15.75 -9.55
C LYS A 16 -6.57 16.12 -10.73
N PRO A 17 -6.93 17.16 -11.50
CA PRO A 17 -6.13 17.59 -12.65
C PRO A 17 -4.71 17.95 -12.22
N GLY A 18 -3.72 17.64 -13.05
CA GLY A 18 -2.30 17.87 -12.77
C GLY A 18 -1.64 16.91 -11.78
N LYS A 19 -2.38 15.97 -11.16
CA LYS A 19 -1.82 14.96 -10.25
C LYS A 19 -1.79 13.58 -10.91
N ILE A 20 -0.57 13.04 -11.07
CA ILE A 20 -0.32 11.69 -11.59
C ILE A 20 -0.15 10.71 -10.43
N ARG A 21 -0.67 9.49 -10.58
CA ARG A 21 -0.39 8.35 -9.68
C ARG A 21 0.37 7.29 -10.45
N VAL A 22 1.59 6.98 -10.04
CA VAL A 22 2.34 5.84 -10.60
C VAL A 22 1.82 4.56 -9.96
N VAL A 23 1.44 3.60 -10.78
CA VAL A 23 1.02 2.26 -10.35
C VAL A 23 2.06 1.27 -10.84
N PHE A 24 2.64 0.50 -9.93
CA PHE A 24 3.52 -0.62 -10.23
C PHE A 24 2.69 -1.89 -10.34
N ASP A 25 2.83 -2.62 -11.44
CA ASP A 25 2.18 -3.92 -11.62
C ASP A 25 3.10 -5.04 -11.13
N CYS A 26 3.01 -5.34 -9.84
CA CYS A 26 3.75 -6.43 -9.19
C CYS A 26 3.20 -7.83 -9.54
N SER A 27 2.09 -7.90 -10.28
CA SER A 27 1.49 -9.16 -10.74
C SER A 27 1.92 -9.55 -12.15
N ALA A 28 2.57 -8.64 -12.87
CA ALA A 28 3.15 -8.90 -14.18
C ALA A 28 4.10 -10.09 -14.13
N ARG A 29 3.85 -11.09 -14.99
CA ARG A 29 4.64 -12.31 -15.06
C ARG A 29 5.79 -12.17 -16.06
N TYR A 30 6.98 -12.59 -15.64
CA TYR A 30 8.16 -12.78 -16.49
C TYR A 30 8.74 -14.16 -16.21
N GLU A 31 9.05 -14.92 -17.26
CA GLU A 31 9.55 -16.30 -17.16
C GLU A 31 8.71 -17.19 -16.20
N GLY A 32 7.38 -16.97 -16.20
CA GLY A 32 6.43 -17.77 -15.43
C GLY A 32 6.19 -17.31 -13.99
N THR A 33 6.94 -16.34 -13.45
CA THR A 33 6.77 -15.84 -12.07
C THR A 33 6.53 -14.32 -12.01
N SER A 34 6.03 -13.82 -10.89
CA SER A 34 5.79 -12.41 -10.58
C SER A 34 6.30 -12.06 -9.18
N LEU A 35 6.46 -10.78 -8.87
CA LEU A 35 6.89 -10.35 -7.53
C LEU A 35 5.91 -10.84 -6.46
N ASN A 36 4.60 -10.76 -6.71
CA ASN A 36 3.58 -11.21 -5.78
C ASN A 36 3.66 -12.71 -5.44
N ASP A 37 4.18 -13.55 -6.34
CA ASP A 37 4.34 -15.00 -6.08
C ASP A 37 5.46 -15.27 -5.04
N HIS A 38 6.37 -14.32 -4.83
CA HIS A 38 7.53 -14.45 -3.94
C HIS A 38 7.39 -13.68 -2.62
N LEU A 39 6.36 -12.84 -2.47
CA LEU A 39 6.10 -12.10 -1.23
C LEU A 39 5.24 -12.91 -0.27
N LEU A 40 5.65 -12.95 1.01
CA LEU A 40 4.83 -13.51 2.07
C LEU A 40 3.73 -12.51 2.46
N THR A 41 2.48 -12.94 2.44
CA THR A 41 1.32 -12.09 2.82
C THR A 41 1.42 -11.57 4.25
N GLY A 42 2.05 -12.34 5.15
CA GLY A 42 2.08 -12.04 6.58
C GLY A 42 0.70 -12.17 7.25
N PRO A 43 0.63 -11.95 8.58
CA PRO A 43 -0.63 -11.92 9.30
C PRO A 43 -1.42 -10.63 9.02
N ASP A 44 -2.75 -10.69 9.12
CA ASP A 44 -3.57 -9.48 9.09
C ASP A 44 -3.39 -8.67 10.38
N LEU A 45 -2.78 -7.49 10.25
CA LEU A 45 -2.55 -6.55 11.36
C LEU A 45 -3.63 -5.45 11.41
N THR A 46 -4.66 -5.54 10.56
CA THR A 46 -5.72 -4.54 10.49
C THR A 46 -6.66 -4.71 11.68
N ASN A 47 -6.93 -3.62 12.39
CA ASN A 47 -7.96 -3.63 13.42
C ASN A 47 -9.33 -3.85 12.80
N SER A 48 -10.13 -4.74 13.38
CA SER A 48 -11.54 -4.92 12.98
C SER A 48 -12.27 -3.57 12.97
N LEU A 49 -12.88 -3.23 11.83
CA LEU A 49 -13.62 -1.99 11.65
C LEU A 49 -14.73 -1.84 12.69
N THR A 50 -15.47 -2.91 12.96
CA THR A 50 -16.52 -2.93 13.98
C THR A 50 -15.95 -2.59 15.36
N ALA A 51 -14.82 -3.18 15.73
CA ALA A 51 -14.17 -2.89 17.00
C ALA A 51 -13.68 -1.44 17.09
N VAL A 52 -13.14 -0.89 15.99
CA VAL A 52 -12.74 0.53 15.89
C VAL A 52 -13.95 1.44 16.11
N LEU A 53 -15.06 1.19 15.40
CA LEU A 53 -16.29 2.00 15.50
C LEU A 53 -16.93 1.92 16.90
N CYS A 54 -16.95 0.73 17.52
CA CYS A 54 -17.44 0.56 18.89
C CYS A 54 -16.62 1.38 19.89
N ARG A 55 -15.28 1.38 19.78
CA ARG A 55 -14.42 2.20 20.65
C ARG A 55 -14.60 3.69 20.39
N PHE A 56 -14.75 4.09 19.13
CA PHE A 56 -14.95 5.49 18.74
C PHE A 56 -16.22 6.08 19.34
N ARG A 57 -17.28 5.28 19.51
CA ARG A 57 -18.56 5.70 20.12
C ARG A 57 -18.59 5.66 21.65
N LYS A 58 -17.55 5.13 22.31
CA LYS A 58 -17.55 4.92 23.76
C LYS A 58 -17.54 6.22 24.57
N TYR A 59 -16.98 7.29 24.02
CA TYR A 59 -16.80 8.57 24.71
C TYR A 59 -17.44 9.72 23.91
N PRO A 60 -17.82 10.83 24.56
CA PRO A 60 -18.53 11.93 23.91
C PRO A 60 -17.66 12.73 22.92
N ILE A 61 -16.33 12.60 22.99
CA ILE A 61 -15.38 13.32 22.16
C ILE A 61 -14.44 12.32 21.50
N ALA A 62 -14.23 12.48 20.19
CA ALA A 62 -13.31 11.67 19.42
C ALA A 62 -12.41 12.54 18.55
N VAL A 63 -11.14 12.13 18.40
CA VAL A 63 -10.14 12.83 17.57
C VAL A 63 -9.85 11.97 16.36
N MET A 64 -9.79 12.60 15.18
CA MET A 64 -9.48 11.96 13.91
C MET A 64 -8.32 12.68 13.24
N CYS A 65 -7.43 11.92 12.62
CA CYS A 65 -6.32 12.42 11.82
C CYS A 65 -6.07 11.46 10.65
N ASP A 66 -5.61 12.00 9.52
CA ASP A 66 -5.18 11.21 8.36
C ASP A 66 -3.65 11.26 8.25
N VAL A 67 -3.03 10.09 8.09
CA VAL A 67 -1.58 10.00 7.86
C VAL A 67 -1.34 9.97 6.37
N GLU A 68 -1.01 11.14 5.80
CA GLU A 68 -0.75 11.24 4.37
C GLU A 68 0.43 10.33 3.98
N LYS A 69 0.26 9.56 2.90
CA LYS A 69 1.32 8.71 2.31
C LYS A 69 1.90 7.69 3.31
N MET A 70 1.06 7.05 4.11
CA MET A 70 1.47 6.07 5.13
C MET A 70 2.50 5.04 4.61
N PHE A 71 2.31 4.46 3.43
CA PHE A 71 3.24 3.46 2.87
C PHE A 71 4.63 3.99 2.52
N HIS A 72 4.84 5.31 2.52
CA HIS A 72 6.14 5.94 2.32
C HIS A 72 6.83 6.33 3.64
N ARG A 73 6.23 5.99 4.78
CA ARG A 73 6.75 6.32 6.12
C ARG A 73 7.56 5.20 6.76
N PHE A 74 7.74 4.07 6.08
CA PHE A 74 8.63 3.00 6.50
C PHE A 74 9.77 2.79 5.50
N HIS A 75 10.85 2.18 5.97
CA HIS A 75 12.04 1.89 5.16
C HIS A 75 12.10 0.38 4.87
N VAL A 76 12.29 0.03 3.60
CA VAL A 76 12.57 -1.35 3.17
C VAL A 76 14.06 -1.63 3.35
N SER A 77 14.43 -2.76 3.95
CA SER A 77 15.83 -3.14 4.17
C SER A 77 16.63 -3.10 2.85
N GLU A 78 17.94 -2.84 2.90
CA GLU A 78 18.74 -2.77 1.66
C GLU A 78 18.81 -4.11 0.94
N ASP A 79 18.73 -5.22 1.67
CA ASP A 79 18.72 -6.58 1.12
C ASP A 79 17.40 -6.91 0.38
N ASP A 80 16.31 -6.19 0.69
CA ASP A 80 14.98 -6.39 0.11
C ASP A 80 14.59 -5.32 -0.94
N ARG A 81 15.52 -4.44 -1.35
CA ARG A 81 15.27 -3.34 -2.31
C ARG A 81 15.42 -3.73 -3.78
#